data_AF-A0A3P7M4V8-F1
#
_entry.id   AF-A0A3P7M4V8-F1
#
_cell.length_a   1.000
_cell.length_b   1.000
_cell.length_c   1.000
_cell.angle_alpha   90.00
_cell.angle_beta   90.00
_cell.angle_gamma   90.00
#
_symmetry.space_group_name_H-M   'P 1'
#
loop_
_entity.id
_entity.type
_entity.pdbx_description
1 polymer ?
#
loop_
_entity_poly.entity_id
_entity_poly.type
_entity_poly.pdbx_seq_one_letter_code
_entity_poly.pdbx_strand_id
1 'polypeptide(L)'
;MLPLVPPIIWTLNTPLPPAEQVVSFESAGDDTRWWETQPIERLSLASNKLSKLDGQGLAQLDTLTILDLRDNLLTELPDEIEALLSLKQLVVA
;
A
#
# COMPACT_ATOMS: atom_id res chain seq x y z
N MET A 1 19.98 -6.33 -0.23
CA MET A 1 18.80 -6.56 -1.09
C MET A 1 17.94 -7.60 -0.42
N LEU A 2 16.69 -7.25 -0.08
CA LEU A 2 15.78 -8.14 0.64
C LEU A 2 14.95 -8.94 -0.38
N PRO A 3 14.70 -10.24 -0.13
CA PRO A 3 13.90 -11.08 -1.02
C PRO A 3 12.38 -10.85 -0.88
N LEU A 4 11.97 -10.09 0.14
CA LEU A 4 10.57 -9.79 0.46
C LEU A 4 10.39 -8.29 0.72
N VAL A 5 9.18 -7.80 0.46
CA VAL A 5 8.75 -6.45 0.83
C VAL A 5 8.56 -6.40 2.36
N PRO A 6 9.12 -5.40 3.06
CA PRO A 6 8.90 -5.21 4.48
C PRO A 6 7.40 -4.99 4.80
N PRO A 7 6.84 -5.62 5.86
CA PRO A 7 5.41 -5.53 6.16
C PRO A 7 4.88 -4.11 6.39
N ILE A 8 5.75 -3.20 6.85
CA ILE A 8 5.42 -1.78 7.10
C ILE A 8 4.97 -1.04 5.83
N ILE A 9 5.33 -1.54 4.64
CA ILE A 9 4.91 -0.92 3.38
C ILE A 9 3.41 -1.12 3.13
N TRP A 10 2.84 -2.23 3.61
CA TRP A 10 1.43 -2.55 3.43
C TRP A 10 0.51 -1.72 4.33
N THR A 11 1.02 -1.25 5.47
CA THR A 11 0.26 -0.44 6.42
C THR A 11 0.21 1.05 6.05
N LEU A 12 0.87 1.48 4.97
CA LEU A 12 0.95 2.90 4.63
C LEU A 12 -0.41 3.51 4.23
N ASN A 13 -1.38 2.69 3.86
CA ASN A 13 -2.75 3.11 3.56
C ASN A 13 -3.70 2.96 4.76
N THR A 14 -3.19 2.52 5.92
CA THR A 14 -4.00 2.38 7.13
C THR A 14 -3.95 3.67 7.96
N PRO A 15 -5.09 4.13 8.52
CA PRO A 15 -5.09 5.24 9.46
C PRO A 15 -4.21 4.91 10.66
N LEU A 16 -3.37 5.87 11.06
CA LEU A 16 -2.65 5.77 12.32
C LEU A 16 -3.67 5.53 13.43
N PRO A 17 -3.48 4.52 14.30
CA PRO A 17 -4.31 4.41 15.49
C PRO A 17 -4.18 5.73 16.27
N PRO A 18 -5.28 6.31 16.77
CA PRO A 18 -5.25 7.60 17.44
C PRO A 18 -4.37 7.48 18.69
N ALA A 19 -3.12 7.91 18.58
CA ALA A 19 -2.21 8.03 19.72
C ALA A 19 -2.79 9.11 20.64
N GLU A 20 -3.15 8.72 21.86
CA GLU A 20 -3.53 9.58 22.99
C GLU A 20 -4.06 10.96 22.61
N GLN A 21 -5.35 10.94 22.33
CA GLN A 21 -6.16 12.06 21.92
C GLN A 21 -6.22 13.14 23.02
N VAL A 22 -5.53 14.27 22.80
CA VAL A 22 -6.00 15.57 23.31
C VAL A 22 -6.39 16.41 22.10
N VAL A 23 -7.69 16.47 21.83
CA VAL A 23 -8.28 17.35 20.81
C VAL A 23 -8.87 18.58 21.48
N SER A 24 -8.56 19.75 20.96
CA SER A 24 -9.43 20.93 20.99
C SER A 24 -8.94 21.91 19.93
N PHE A 25 -9.75 22.76 19.30
CA PHE A 25 -10.99 23.38 19.76
C PHE A 25 -12.01 23.43 18.60
N GLU A 26 -13.22 22.94 18.83
CA GLU A 26 -14.45 23.33 18.11
C GLU A 26 -14.45 23.24 16.56
N SER A 27 -14.73 22.07 15.98
CA SER A 27 -15.30 21.83 14.62
C SER A 27 -14.75 20.50 14.08
N ALA A 28 -15.47 19.58 13.46
CA ALA A 28 -16.90 19.31 13.27
C ALA A 28 -17.04 17.78 13.27
N GLY A 29 -18.26 17.27 13.43
CA GLY A 29 -18.52 15.84 13.51
C GLY A 29 -18.02 15.08 12.28
N ASP A 30 -17.37 13.94 12.55
CA ASP A 30 -16.96 12.92 11.57
C ASP A 30 -16.00 13.43 10.48
N ASP A 31 -14.70 13.56 10.79
CA ASP A 31 -13.68 13.80 9.77
C ASP A 31 -12.33 13.23 10.22
N THR A 32 -11.99 12.06 9.67
CA THR A 32 -10.61 11.57 9.65
C THR A 32 -9.78 12.64 8.94
N ARG A 33 -8.78 13.22 9.60
CA ARG A 33 -8.11 14.39 9.01
C ARG A 33 -7.34 13.96 7.76
N TRP A 34 -7.39 14.75 6.70
CA TRP A 34 -6.72 14.45 5.41
C TRP A 34 -5.19 14.34 5.51
N TRP A 35 -4.58 14.79 6.63
CA TRP A 35 -3.16 14.60 6.93
C TRP A 35 -2.86 13.37 7.81
N GLU A 36 -3.88 12.69 8.33
CA GLU A 36 -3.74 11.44 9.10
C GLU A 36 -3.67 10.21 8.18
N THR A 37 -4.08 10.34 6.92
CA THR A 37 -4.00 9.29 5.90
C THR A 37 -3.67 9.91 4.54
N GLN A 38 -2.50 9.59 3.99
CA GLN A 38 -2.20 9.88 2.59
C GLN A 38 -2.30 8.57 1.80
N PRO A 39 -3.37 8.36 1.02
CA PRO A 39 -3.52 7.14 0.25
C PRO A 39 -2.40 6.98 -0.77
N ILE A 40 -1.85 5.77 -0.88
CA ILE A 40 -0.78 5.48 -1.84
C ILE A 40 -1.38 5.19 -3.20
N GLU A 41 -1.14 6.08 -4.15
CA GLU A 41 -1.55 5.87 -5.54
C GLU A 41 -0.50 5.15 -6.38
N ARG A 42 0.79 5.22 -6.00
CA ARG A 42 1.90 4.70 -6.81
C ARG A 42 2.92 3.99 -5.95
N LEU A 43 3.18 2.73 -6.24
CA LEU A 43 4.16 1.89 -5.55
C LEU A 43 5.14 1.33 -6.59
N SER A 44 6.42 1.71 -6.47
CA SER A 44 7.49 1.14 -7.27
C SER A 44 8.35 0.23 -6.41
N LEU A 45 8.38 -1.04 -6.78
CA LEU A 45 9.23 -2.09 -6.22
C LEU A 45 10.21 -2.60 -7.27
N ALA A 46 10.43 -1.83 -8.34
CA ALA A 46 11.29 -2.20 -9.44
C ALA A 46 12.75 -2.40 -9.02
N SER A 47 13.50 -3.21 -9.77
CA SER A 47 14.93 -3.47 -9.58
C SER A 47 15.28 -4.02 -8.19
N ASN A 48 14.44 -4.95 -7.70
CA ASN A 48 14.66 -5.67 -6.46
C ASN A 48 14.91 -7.17 -6.73
N LYS A 49 14.98 -7.98 -5.67
CA LYS A 49 15.11 -9.45 -5.78
C LYS A 49 13.87 -10.14 -5.21
N LEU A 50 12.71 -9.54 -5.40
CA LEU A 50 11.46 -10.08 -4.88
C LEU A 50 11.15 -11.39 -5.59
N SER A 51 11.08 -12.48 -4.84
CA SER A 51 10.66 -13.79 -5.34
C SER A 51 9.18 -14.04 -5.13
N LYS A 52 8.57 -13.33 -4.16
CA LYS A 52 7.15 -13.39 -3.83
C LYS A 52 6.66 -12.02 -3.37
N LEU A 53 5.35 -11.79 -3.54
CA LEU A 53 4.63 -10.66 -2.95
C LEU A 53 3.69 -11.18 -1.86
N ASP A 54 3.47 -10.36 -0.85
CA ASP A 54 2.46 -10.62 0.18
C ASP A 54 1.09 -10.15 -0.33
N GLY A 55 0.25 -11.10 -0.74
CA GLY A 55 -1.08 -10.82 -1.27
C GLY A 55 -1.99 -10.14 -0.26
N GLN A 56 -1.94 -10.55 1.02
CA GLN A 56 -2.77 -9.95 2.07
C GLN A 56 -2.36 -8.50 2.37
N GLY A 57 -1.05 -8.24 2.37
CA GLY A 57 -0.54 -6.88 2.51
C GLY A 57 -0.89 -6.00 1.31
N LEU A 58 -0.73 -6.54 0.09
CA LEU A 58 -1.04 -5.84 -1.15
C LEU A 58 -2.53 -5.44 -1.22
N ALA A 59 -3.44 -6.33 -0.79
CA ALA A 59 -4.87 -6.07 -0.77
C ALA A 59 -5.30 -4.87 0.11
N GLN A 60 -4.44 -4.39 1.02
CA GLN A 60 -4.70 -3.21 1.86
C GLN A 60 -4.49 -1.88 1.11
N LEU A 61 -3.87 -1.92 -0.08
CA LEU A 61 -3.57 -0.74 -0.89
C LEU A 61 -4.69 -0.49 -1.92
N ASP A 62 -5.93 -0.33 -1.45
CA ASP A 62 -7.13 -0.16 -2.30
C ASP A 62 -7.12 1.11 -3.19
N THR A 63 -6.33 2.10 -2.82
CA THR A 63 -6.12 3.35 -3.57
C THR A 63 -5.00 3.27 -4.62
N LEU A 64 -4.29 2.13 -4.71
CA LEU A 64 -3.15 1.97 -5.59
C LEU A 64 -3.57 1.98 -7.06
N THR A 65 -2.99 2.90 -7.83
CA THR A 65 -3.26 3.05 -9.27
C THR A 65 -2.13 2.51 -10.15
N ILE A 66 -0.90 2.52 -9.65
CA ILE A 66 0.29 2.05 -10.37
C ILE A 66 1.14 1.16 -9.47
N LEU A 67 1.39 -0.04 -9.95
CA LEU A 67 2.32 -1.00 -9.33
C LEU A 67 3.41 -1.37 -10.33
N ASP A 68 4.66 -1.02 -10.00
CA ASP A 68 5.84 -1.33 -10.81
C ASP A 68 6.68 -2.42 -10.13
N LEU A 69 6.75 -3.59 -10.76
CA LEU A 69 7.44 -4.79 -10.28
C LEU A 69 8.59 -5.22 -11.21
N ARG A 70 9.00 -4.38 -12.17
CA ARG A 70 10.04 -4.73 -13.15
C ARG A 70 11.36 -5.12 -12.48
N ASP A 71 12.17 -5.90 -13.19
CA ASP A 71 13.49 -6.32 -12.72
C ASP A 71 13.43 -6.97 -11.32
N ASN A 72 12.48 -7.91 -11.14
CA ASN A 72 12.37 -8.76 -9.96
C ASN A 72 12.51 -10.24 -10.36
N LEU A 73 12.33 -11.15 -9.39
CA LEU A 73 12.41 -12.60 -9.57
C LEU A 73 11.04 -13.26 -9.36
N LEU A 74 9.97 -12.52 -9.61
CA LEU A 74 8.60 -12.97 -9.41
C LEU A 74 8.22 -13.98 -10.49
N THR A 75 7.84 -15.18 -10.07
CA THR A 75 7.34 -16.24 -10.97
C THR A 75 5.82 -16.22 -11.10
N GLU A 76 5.15 -15.67 -10.09
CA GLU A 76 3.70 -15.59 -9.99
C GLU A 76 3.30 -14.31 -9.26
N LEU A 77 2.07 -13.86 -9.51
CA LEU A 77 1.42 -12.81 -8.73
C LEU A 77 0.41 -13.46 -7.78
N PRO A 78 0.21 -12.90 -6.58
CA PRO A 78 -0.81 -13.38 -5.65
C PRO A 78 -2.23 -13.15 -6.20
N ASP A 79 -3.15 -14.07 -5.93
CA ASP A 79 -4.56 -13.97 -6.33
C ASP A 79 -5.22 -12.71 -5.74
N GLU A 80 -4.77 -12.27 -4.57
CA GLU A 80 -5.24 -11.06 -3.91
C GLU A 80 -4.93 -9.76 -4.66
N ILE A 81 -4.17 -9.80 -5.76
CA ILE A 81 -4.02 -8.64 -6.65
C ILE A 81 -5.35 -8.15 -7.22
N GLU A 82 -6.36 -9.03 -7.28
CA GLU A 82 -7.74 -8.71 -7.66
C GLU A 82 -8.40 -7.68 -6.72
N ALA A 83 -7.91 -7.57 -5.47
CA ALA A 83 -8.42 -6.59 -4.50
C ALA A 83 -8.00 -5.14 -4.81
N LEU A 84 -7.03 -4.93 -5.72
CA LEU A 84 -6.57 -3.60 -6.12
C LEU A 84 -7.54 -2.96 -7.13
N LEU A 85 -8.75 -2.60 -6.67
CA LEU A 85 -9.83 -2.08 -7.51
C LEU A 85 -9.48 -0.80 -8.28
N SER A 86 -8.55 0.00 -7.74
CA SER A 86 -8.11 1.26 -8.34
C SER A 86 -6.93 1.10 -9.32
N LEU A 87 -6.41 -0.11 -9.50
CA LEU A 87 -5.20 -0.37 -10.29
C LEU A 87 -5.45 -0.13 -11.78
N LYS A 88 -4.67 0.78 -12.36
CA LYS A 88 -4.75 1.15 -13.78
C LYS A 88 -3.55 0.63 -14.57
N GLN A 89 -2.40 0.49 -13.90
CA GLN A 89 -1.17 0.08 -14.52
C GLN A 89 -0.42 -0.90 -13.62
N LEU A 90 -0.24 -2.11 -14.14
CA LEU A 90 0.63 -3.13 -13.57
C LEU A 90 1.81 -3.34 -14.53
N VAL A 91 3.03 -3.14 -14.04
CA VAL A 91 4.24 -3.34 -14.85
C VAL A 91 5.02 -4.51 -14.28
N VAL A 92 5.14 -5.59 -15.05
CA VAL A 92 5.93 -6.79 -14.75
C VAL A 92 6.94 -6.99 -15.89
N ALA A 93 8.15 -7.45 -15.58
CA ALA A 93 9.22 -7.76 -16.56
C ALA A 93 9.95 -9.04 -16.15
#